data_AF-A0A7S3EWN9-F1
#
_entry.id   AF-A0A7S3EWN9-F1
#
_cell.length_a   1.000
_cell.length_b   1.000
_cell.length_c   1.000
_cell.angle_alpha   90.00
_cell.angle_beta   90.00
_cell.angle_gamma   90.00
#
_symmetry.space_group_name_H-M   'P 1'
#
loop_
_entity.id
_entity.type
_entity.pdbx_description
1 polymer ?
#
loop_
_entity_poly.entity_id
_entity_poly.type
_entity_poly.pdbx_seq_one_letter_code
_entity_poly.pdbx_strand_id
1 'polypeptide(L)'
;PQFDTVVATLVSPGAITIDGNLRDWAGHDPSKIYEQVAFADTSGSEVVFEQPFPSGGKWYGPADFSIKWMTSWDEDYFYLAADVTDDTLTPGGACGGDVYKN
;
A
#
# COMPACT_ATOMS: atom_id res chain seq x y z
N PRO A 1 14.78 -11.02 -16.20
CA PRO A 1 13.81 -10.66 -15.15
C PRO A 1 12.53 -10.13 -15.79
N GLN A 2 11.42 -10.84 -15.59
CA GLN A 2 10.09 -10.31 -15.87
C GLN A 2 9.77 -9.39 -14.70
N PHE A 3 9.70 -8.08 -14.95
CA PHE A 3 9.28 -7.12 -13.95
C PHE A 3 7.76 -6.97 -14.06
N ASP A 4 7.07 -6.93 -12.92
CA ASP A 4 5.67 -6.53 -12.91
C ASP A 4 5.59 -5.07 -13.36
N THR A 5 4.77 -4.82 -14.38
CA THR A 5 4.63 -3.48 -14.94
C THR A 5 3.59 -2.70 -14.14
N VAL A 6 4.03 -1.58 -13.55
CA VAL A 6 3.16 -0.62 -12.87
C VAL A 6 2.80 0.50 -13.84
N VAL A 7 1.53 0.89 -13.88
CA VAL A 7 1.01 1.92 -14.79
C VAL A 7 0.43 3.06 -13.98
N ALA A 8 0.80 4.29 -14.36
CA ALA A 8 0.21 5.51 -13.83
C ALA A 8 -0.82 6.08 -14.82
N THR A 9 -2.00 6.41 -14.33
CA THR A 9 -3.07 7.00 -15.15
C THR A 9 -2.83 8.49 -15.36
N LEU A 10 -2.85 8.94 -16.62
CA LEU A 10 -2.85 10.37 -16.93
C LEU A 10 -4.17 11.00 -16.49
N VAL A 11 -4.10 12.10 -15.75
CA VAL A 11 -5.26 12.88 -15.29
C VAL A 11 -5.14 14.35 -15.72
N SER A 12 -6.25 15.09 -15.65
CA SER A 12 -6.21 16.54 -15.88
C SER A 12 -5.54 17.25 -14.70
N PRO A 13 -4.84 18.40 -14.93
CA PRO A 13 -4.27 19.19 -13.84
C PRO A 13 -5.32 19.55 -12.79
N GLY A 14 -4.99 19.33 -11.52
CA GLY A 14 -5.89 19.58 -10.39
C GLY A 14 -7.02 18.55 -10.20
N ALA A 15 -7.01 17.43 -10.93
CA ALA A 15 -7.99 16.35 -10.76
C ALA A 15 -7.81 15.56 -9.45
N ILE A 16 -6.62 15.61 -8.85
CA ILE A 16 -6.29 14.92 -7.59
C ILE A 16 -6.02 15.96 -6.51
N THR A 17 -6.80 15.93 -5.44
CA THR A 17 -6.57 16.76 -4.24
C THR A 17 -5.71 16.00 -3.23
N ILE A 18 -4.68 16.64 -2.67
CA ILE A 18 -3.85 16.05 -1.60
C ILE A 18 -4.49 16.33 -0.24
N ASP A 19 -5.51 15.56 0.12
CA ASP A 19 -6.28 15.72 1.37
C ASP A 19 -6.43 14.40 2.17
N GLY A 20 -5.86 13.31 1.67
CA GLY A 20 -6.00 11.97 2.26
C GLY A 20 -7.35 11.30 2.00
N ASN A 21 -8.20 11.87 1.14
CA ASN A 21 -9.49 11.31 0.75
C ASN A 21 -9.40 10.65 -0.63
N LEU A 22 -9.71 9.36 -0.71
CA LEU A 22 -9.58 8.59 -1.96
C LEU A 22 -10.75 8.80 -2.95
N ARG A 23 -11.66 9.74 -2.71
CA ARG A 23 -12.81 10.00 -3.60
C ARG A 23 -12.41 10.34 -5.04
N ASP A 24 -11.36 11.14 -5.21
CA ASP A 24 -10.86 11.53 -6.55
C ASP A 24 -10.30 10.31 -7.33
N TRP A 25 -10.04 9.20 -6.64
CA TRP A 25 -9.52 7.96 -7.20
C TRP A 25 -10.61 6.92 -7.50
N ALA A 26 -11.88 7.15 -7.14
CA ALA A 26 -12.95 6.15 -7.27
C ALA A 26 -13.25 5.73 -8.73
N GLY A 27 -12.87 6.57 -9.70
CA GLY A 27 -13.01 6.27 -11.13
C GLY A 27 -11.81 5.57 -11.76
N HIS A 28 -10.78 5.22 -10.98
CA HIS A 28 -9.62 4.50 -11.51
C HIS A 28 -10.01 3.13 -12.04
N ASP A 29 -9.27 2.69 -13.05
CA ASP A 29 -9.39 1.35 -13.62
C ASP A 29 -9.05 0.31 -12.54
N PRO A 30 -9.99 -0.58 -12.16
CA PRO A 30 -9.75 -1.58 -11.12
C PRO A 30 -8.56 -2.49 -11.41
N SER A 31 -8.18 -2.68 -12.69
CA SER A 31 -7.00 -3.47 -13.06
C SER A 31 -5.66 -2.77 -12.78
N LYS A 32 -5.69 -1.49 -12.38
CA LYS A 32 -4.54 -0.67 -12.01
C LYS A 32 -4.53 -0.29 -10.53
N ILE A 33 -5.38 -0.96 -9.74
CA ILE A 33 -5.33 -0.93 -8.29
C ILE A 33 -4.45 -2.11 -7.87
N TYR A 34 -3.30 -1.79 -7.29
CA TYR A 34 -2.32 -2.77 -6.87
C TYR A 34 -2.59 -3.14 -5.42
N GLU A 35 -2.92 -4.40 -5.17
CA GLU A 35 -3.23 -4.94 -3.84
C GLU A 35 -2.30 -6.10 -3.54
N GLN A 36 -1.98 -6.33 -2.25
CA GLN A 36 -1.23 -7.51 -1.81
C GLN A 36 0.09 -7.73 -2.56
N VAL A 37 0.78 -6.65 -2.92
CA VAL A 37 2.06 -6.76 -3.62
C VAL A 37 3.07 -7.38 -2.67
N ALA A 38 3.40 -8.64 -2.91
CA ALA A 38 4.51 -9.27 -2.27
C ALA A 38 5.81 -8.65 -2.78
N PHE A 39 6.58 -8.04 -1.91
CA PHE A 39 7.93 -7.63 -2.25
C PHE A 39 8.81 -8.85 -2.12
N ALA A 40 9.50 -9.26 -3.17
CA ALA A 40 10.42 -10.37 -3.05
C ALA A 40 11.60 -9.97 -2.14
N ASP A 41 11.93 -10.81 -1.16
CA ASP A 41 13.20 -10.70 -0.45
C ASP A 41 14.37 -10.99 -1.42
N THR A 42 15.61 -10.85 -0.95
CA THR A 42 16.79 -11.10 -1.79
C THR A 42 16.91 -12.55 -2.29
N SER A 43 16.12 -13.48 -1.74
CA SER A 43 16.04 -14.88 -2.17
C SER A 43 14.93 -15.13 -3.21
N GLY A 44 14.10 -14.13 -3.51
CA GLY A 44 12.93 -14.27 -4.39
C GLY A 44 11.67 -14.70 -3.66
N SER A 45 11.68 -14.78 -2.33
CA SER A 45 10.50 -15.13 -1.54
C SER A 45 9.61 -13.91 -1.40
N GLU A 46 8.34 -14.06 -1.76
CA GLU A 46 7.30 -13.05 -1.56
C GLU A 46 7.17 -12.69 -0.07
N VAL A 47 7.60 -11.48 0.31
CA VAL A 47 7.41 -10.91 1.65
C VAL A 47 6.41 -9.75 1.58
N VAL A 48 5.30 -9.92 2.32
CA VAL A 48 4.50 -8.78 2.78
C VAL A 48 5.34 -8.05 3.83
N PHE A 49 5.28 -6.72 3.92
CA PHE A 49 6.04 -5.93 4.89
C PHE A 49 5.59 -6.21 6.34
N GLU A 50 5.86 -7.41 6.85
CA GLU A 50 5.83 -7.71 8.27
C GLU A 50 7.27 -7.88 8.73
N GLN A 51 7.58 -7.24 9.86
CA GLN A 51 8.88 -7.29 10.50
C GLN A 51 9.37 -8.75 10.59
N PRO A 52 10.65 -9.07 10.32
CA PRO A 52 11.11 -10.44 10.38
C PRO A 52 11.10 -10.97 11.82
N PHE A 53 10.73 -12.25 11.98
CA PHE A 53 10.82 -13.01 13.24
C PHE A 53 12.20 -12.84 13.92
N PRO A 54 12.31 -12.79 15.27
CA PRO A 54 11.27 -13.05 16.29
C PRO A 54 10.40 -11.85 16.65
N SER A 55 10.67 -10.69 16.06
CA SER A 55 10.01 -9.42 16.38
C SER A 55 8.86 -9.09 15.44
N GLY A 56 8.55 -10.01 14.52
CA GLY A 56 7.57 -9.86 13.47
C GLY A 56 6.14 -10.07 13.88
N GLY A 57 5.25 -9.21 13.39
CA GLY A 57 3.85 -9.57 13.21
C GLY A 57 3.74 -10.87 12.41
N LYS A 58 2.72 -11.67 12.70
CA LYS A 58 2.40 -12.84 11.88
C LYS A 58 1.13 -12.49 11.12
N TRP A 59 1.13 -12.71 9.81
CA TRP A 59 -0.09 -12.65 9.03
C TRP A 59 -1.08 -13.76 9.44
N TYR A 60 -2.21 -13.35 9.99
CA TYR A 60 -3.40 -14.12 10.36
C TYR A 60 -4.58 -13.91 9.40
N GLY A 61 -4.55 -12.90 8.55
CA GLY A 61 -5.58 -12.68 7.53
C GLY A 61 -5.59 -11.27 6.93
N PRO A 62 -6.59 -10.95 6.09
CA PRO A 62 -6.69 -9.64 5.41
C PRO A 62 -6.88 -8.42 6.34
N ALA A 63 -7.05 -8.64 7.64
CA ALA A 63 -7.18 -7.58 8.64
C ALA A 63 -5.82 -7.10 9.16
N ASP A 64 -4.76 -7.92 9.02
CA ASP A 64 -3.39 -7.49 9.33
C ASP A 64 -2.87 -6.57 8.22
N PHE A 65 -1.76 -5.88 8.49
CA PHE A 65 -1.19 -4.84 7.64
C PHE A 65 -1.27 -5.17 6.14
N SER A 66 -2.16 -4.46 5.44
CA SER A 66 -2.40 -4.62 4.01
C SER A 66 -2.47 -3.25 3.34
N ILE A 67 -1.99 -3.20 2.11
CA ILE A 67 -1.95 -1.98 1.31
C ILE A 67 -2.62 -2.20 -0.03
N LYS A 68 -3.44 -1.22 -0.43
CA LYS A 68 -3.89 -1.02 -1.80
C LYS A 68 -3.33 0.31 -2.28
N TRP A 69 -2.81 0.36 -3.49
CA TRP A 69 -2.23 1.59 -3.99
C TRP A 69 -2.45 1.79 -5.48
N MET A 70 -2.45 3.06 -5.87
CA MET A 70 -2.73 3.52 -7.23
C MET A 70 -1.77 4.66 -7.57
N THR A 71 -1.49 4.82 -8.86
CA THR A 71 -0.64 5.92 -9.34
C THR A 71 -1.32 6.71 -10.46
N SER A 72 -1.15 8.03 -10.42
CA SER A 72 -1.61 8.95 -11.46
C SER A 72 -0.54 9.99 -11.74
N TRP A 73 -0.66 10.71 -12.86
CA TRP A 73 0.20 11.83 -13.15
C TRP A 73 -0.50 12.88 -14.01
N ASP A 74 -0.06 14.13 -13.89
CA ASP A 74 -0.38 15.23 -14.80
C ASP A 74 0.92 15.93 -15.23
N GLU A 75 0.83 17.09 -15.88
CA GLU A 75 2.00 17.81 -16.40
C GLU A 75 2.98 18.32 -15.32
N ASP A 76 2.53 18.45 -14.07
CA ASP A 76 3.29 19.04 -12.97
C ASP A 76 3.67 18.01 -11.89
N TYR A 77 2.84 16.98 -11.69
CA TYR A 77 2.93 16.08 -10.53
C TYR A 77 2.75 14.60 -10.87
N PHE A 78 3.43 13.78 -10.09
CA PHE A 78 3.15 12.36 -9.95
C PHE A 78 2.48 12.11 -8.61
N TYR A 79 1.38 11.36 -8.64
CA TYR A 79 0.53 11.09 -7.50
C TYR A 79 0.60 9.62 -7.11
N LEU A 80 0.74 9.37 -5.81
CA LEU A 80 0.62 8.06 -5.19
C LEU A 80 -0.50 8.11 -4.15
N ALA A 81 -1.49 7.24 -4.31
CA ALA A 81 -2.49 6.97 -3.29
C ALA A 81 -2.21 5.60 -2.68
N ALA A 82 -2.27 5.52 -1.35
CA ALA A 82 -2.17 4.28 -0.59
C ALA A 82 -3.32 4.23 0.41
N ASP A 83 -4.15 3.19 0.30
CA ASP A 83 -5.11 2.77 1.30
C ASP A 83 -4.43 1.69 2.15
N VAL A 84 -4.19 2.02 3.42
CA VAL A 84 -3.48 1.14 4.36
C VAL A 84 -4.48 0.67 5.39
N THR A 85 -4.70 -0.63 5.45
CA THR A 85 -5.51 -1.29 6.49
C THR A 85 -4.56 -1.97 7.45
N ASP A 86 -4.69 -1.66 8.73
CA ASP A 86 -3.90 -2.22 9.83
C ASP A 86 -4.84 -2.34 11.04
N ASP A 87 -4.77 -3.44 11.77
CA ASP A 87 -5.56 -3.69 12.96
C ASP A 87 -5.03 -2.90 14.18
N THR A 88 -3.76 -2.50 14.16
CA THR A 88 -3.07 -1.74 15.21
C THR A 88 -2.43 -0.45 14.68
N LEU A 89 -3.18 0.65 14.72
CA LEU A 89 -2.62 1.98 14.48
C LEU A 89 -1.91 2.48 15.75
N THR A 90 -0.58 2.66 15.71
CA THR A 90 0.19 3.23 16.83
C THR A 90 0.74 4.63 16.48
N PRO A 91 -0.01 5.73 16.73
CA PRO A 91 0.47 7.07 16.42
C PRO A 91 1.66 7.44 17.31
N GLY A 92 2.83 7.67 16.70
CA GLY A 92 4.04 8.14 17.41
C GLY A 92 4.85 7.06 18.14
N GLY A 93 4.53 5.77 17.96
CA GLY A 93 5.32 4.64 18.41
C GLY A 93 5.95 3.91 17.21
N ALA A 94 7.07 3.22 17.42
CA ALA A 94 7.66 2.38 16.38
C ALA A 94 6.64 1.34 15.89
N CYS A 95 6.62 1.08 14.57
CA CYS A 95 5.69 0.17 13.87
C CYS A 95 5.88 -1.33 14.20
N GLY A 96 6.12 -1.68 15.46
CA GLY A 96 6.45 -3.06 15.88
C GLY A 96 5.82 -3.44 17.21
N GLY A 97 4.64 -2.89 17.52
CA GLY A 97 4.00 -2.98 18.82
C GLY A 97 2.59 -3.56 18.78
N ASP A 98 2.37 -4.65 18.05
CA ASP A 98 1.10 -5.37 18.12
C ASP A 98 0.92 -5.92 19.54
N VAL A 99 -0.10 -5.42 20.23
CA VAL A 99 -0.54 -5.94 21.52
C VAL A 99 -1.58 -7.02 21.24
N TYR A 100 -1.15 -8.28 21.32
CA TYR A 100 -2.05 -9.44 21.25
C TYR A 100 -3.25 -9.25 22.20
N LYS A 101 -4.47 -9.17 21.65
CA LYS A 101 -5.69 -9.33 22.45
C LYS A 101 -5.90 -10.81 22.71
N ASN A 102 -5.88 -11.18 23.99
CA ASN A 102 -6.19 -12.51 24.52
C ASN A 102 -7.57 -13.03 24.06
#